data_AF-A0A1F6LM79-F1
#
_entry.id   AF-A0A1F6LM79-F1
#
_cell.length_a   1.000
_cell.length_b   1.000
_cell.length_c   1.000
_cell.angle_alpha   90.00
_cell.angle_beta   90.00
_cell.angle_gamma   90.00
#
_symmetry.space_group_name_H-M   'P 1'
#
loop_
_entity.id
_entity.type
_entity.pdbx_description
1 polymer ?
#
loop_
_entity_poly.entity_id
_entity_poly.type
_entity_poly.pdbx_seq_one_letter_code
_entity_poly.pdbx_strand_id
1 'polypeptide(L)'
;MPVVTVPKALREKLGEDGADRLVEFVNGVVNGALNENKRDVIELAAERFERRLAEELGKLRVEMHDELGKLRAEIIKWMFLFWLGQAAVVLGLFLKFR
;
A
#
# COMPACT_ATOMS: atom_id res chain seq x y z
N MET A 1 -25.99 13.99 -7.42
CA MET A 1 -25.72 14.05 -8.86
C MET A 1 -25.78 15.52 -9.26
N PRO A 2 -24.72 16.11 -9.83
CA PRO A 2 -24.79 17.46 -10.35
C PRO A 2 -25.72 17.44 -11.57
N VAL A 3 -26.88 18.09 -11.45
CA VAL A 3 -27.83 18.23 -12.57
C VAL A 3 -27.59 19.60 -13.17
N VAL A 4 -27.24 19.65 -14.45
CA VAL A 4 -27.06 20.93 -15.15
C VAL A 4 -28.43 21.42 -15.59
N THR A 5 -28.83 22.60 -15.12
CA THR A 5 -30.09 23.25 -15.50
C THR A 5 -29.85 24.30 -16.59
N VAL A 6 -30.85 24.52 -17.45
CA VAL A 6 -30.75 25.54 -18.51
C VAL A 6 -31.13 26.92 -17.95
N PRO A 7 -30.25 27.93 -18.08
CA PRO A 7 -30.57 29.32 -17.76
C PRO A 7 -31.76 29.85 -18.57
N LYS A 8 -32.62 30.68 -17.96
CA LYS A 8 -33.85 31.23 -18.60
C LYS A 8 -33.60 31.85 -19.99
N ALA A 9 -32.51 32.61 -20.16
CA ALA A 9 -32.16 33.24 -21.43
C ALA A 9 -31.92 32.23 -22.57
N LEU A 10 -31.42 31.03 -22.25
CA LEU A 10 -31.24 29.95 -23.22
C LEU A 10 -32.57 29.24 -23.51
N ARG A 11 -33.43 29.09 -22.49
CA ARG A 11 -34.76 28.48 -22.63
C ARG A 11 -35.72 29.31 -23.50
N GLU A 12 -35.66 30.65 -23.40
CA GLU A 12 -36.40 31.56 -24.28
C GLU A 12 -35.96 31.48 -25.75
N LYS A 13 -34.67 31.30 -26.01
CA LYS A 13 -34.13 31.24 -27.39
C LYS A 13 -34.24 29.86 -28.05
N LEU A 14 -34.17 28.79 -27.26
CA LEU A 14 -34.21 27.41 -27.74
C LEU A 14 -35.63 26.81 -27.73
N GLY A 15 -36.57 27.45 -27.05
CA GLY A 15 -37.88 26.86 -26.73
C GLY A 15 -37.78 25.79 -25.64
N GLU A 16 -38.91 25.43 -25.04
CA GLU A 16 -39.03 24.34 -24.04
C GLU A 16 -38.39 23.04 -24.57
N ASP A 17 -38.81 22.63 -25.77
CA ASP A 17 -38.44 21.36 -26.39
C ASP A 17 -36.95 21.27 -26.78
N GLY A 18 -36.33 22.41 -27.10
CA GLY A 18 -34.90 22.51 -27.39
C GLY A 18 -34.04 22.58 -26.14
N ALA A 19 -34.52 23.26 -25.10
CA ALA A 19 -33.84 23.34 -23.81
C ALA A 19 -33.79 21.97 -23.12
N ASP A 20 -34.88 21.21 -23.15
CA ASP A 20 -34.94 19.90 -22.51
C ASP A 20 -33.99 18.89 -23.18
N ARG A 21 -33.92 18.88 -24.52
CA ARG A 21 -32.94 18.07 -25.27
C ARG A 21 -31.49 18.47 -24.98
N LEU A 22 -31.23 19.77 -24.77
CA LEU A 22 -29.91 20.25 -24.38
C LEU A 22 -29.53 19.75 -22.98
N VAL A 23 -30.47 19.72 -22.03
CA VAL A 23 -30.26 19.15 -20.68
C VAL A 23 -29.92 17.68 -20.77
N GLU A 24 -30.65 16.89 -21.55
CA GLU A 24 -30.37 15.46 -21.74
C GLU A 24 -28.97 15.22 -22.32
N PHE A 25 -28.60 15.97 -23.37
CA PHE A 25 -27.28 15.85 -23.99
C PHE A 25 -26.16 16.24 -23.00
N VAL A 26 -26.28 17.40 -22.34
CA VAL A 26 -25.27 17.88 -21.38
C VAL A 26 -25.15 16.92 -20.20
N ASN A 27 -26.27 16.45 -19.64
CA ASN A 27 -26.23 15.48 -18.56
C ASN A 27 -25.62 14.14 -19.03
N GLY A 28 -25.90 13.69 -20.25
CA GLY A 28 -25.30 12.48 -20.81
C GLY A 28 -23.77 12.59 -20.92
N VAL A 29 -23.29 13.69 -21.52
CA VAL A 29 -21.86 13.95 -21.71
C VAL A 29 -21.15 14.17 -20.37
N VAL A 30 -21.70 15.03 -19.49
CA VAL A 30 -21.09 15.36 -18.20
C VAL A 30 -21.04 14.13 -17.30
N ASN A 31 -22.12 13.36 -17.22
CA ASN A 31 -22.12 12.16 -16.38
C ASN A 31 -21.21 11.05 -16.95
N GLY A 32 -21.14 10.90 -18.28
CA GLY A 32 -20.21 9.98 -18.92
C GLY A 32 -18.75 10.33 -18.61
N ALA A 33 -18.34 11.55 -18.96
CA ALA A 33 -16.97 12.02 -18.77
C ALA A 33 -16.55 12.08 -17.28
N LEU A 34 -17.48 12.39 -16.37
CA LEU A 34 -17.19 12.41 -14.93
C LEU A 34 -17.02 11.00 -14.37
N ASN A 35 -17.83 10.04 -14.82
CA ASN A 35 -17.75 8.66 -14.35
C ASN A 35 -16.51 7.94 -14.90
N GLU A 36 -16.14 8.21 -16.15
CA GLU A 36 -14.87 7.73 -16.74
C GLU A 36 -13.68 8.29 -15.96
N ASN A 37 -13.60 9.61 -15.78
CA ASN A 37 -12.52 10.21 -14.99
C ASN A 37 -12.43 9.66 -13.55
N LYS A 38 -13.56 9.45 -12.89
CA LYS A 38 -13.57 8.84 -11.55
C LYS A 38 -13.01 7.43 -11.57
N ARG A 39 -13.36 6.63 -12.58
CA ARG A 39 -12.85 5.27 -12.75
C ARG A 39 -11.34 5.29 -13.00
N ASP A 40 -10.87 6.11 -13.92
CA ASP A 40 -9.45 6.22 -14.27
C ASP A 40 -8.60 6.66 -13.07
N VAL A 41 -9.11 7.63 -12.29
CA VAL A 41 -8.44 8.09 -11.06
C VAL A 41 -8.40 6.98 -10.00
N ILE A 42 -9.48 6.23 -9.83
CA ILE A 42 -9.52 5.10 -8.89
C ILE A 42 -8.56 4.01 -9.33
N GLU A 43 -8.54 3.65 -10.61
CA GLU A 43 -7.67 2.63 -11.18
C GLU A 43 -6.20 3.01 -11.03
N LEU A 44 -5.83 4.24 -11.39
CA LEU A 44 -4.47 4.75 -11.21
C LEU A 44 -4.06 4.80 -9.73
N ALA A 45 -4.98 5.18 -8.84
CA ALA A 45 -4.72 5.18 -7.40
C ALA A 45 -4.52 3.76 -6.86
N ALA A 46 -5.33 2.80 -7.32
CA ALA A 46 -5.22 1.39 -6.96
C ALA A 46 -3.90 0.81 -7.43
N GLU A 47 -3.52 1.02 -8.70
CA GLU A 47 -2.25 0.54 -9.27
C GLU A 47 -1.04 1.09 -8.49
N ARG A 48 -1.05 2.39 -8.18
CA ARG A 48 0.01 3.02 -7.38
C ARG A 48 0.07 2.48 -5.96
N PHE A 49 -1.08 2.20 -5.36
CA PHE A 49 -1.18 1.65 -4.02
C PHE A 49 -0.67 0.21 -3.99
N GLU A 50 -1.10 -0.63 -4.92
CA GLU A 50 -0.63 -2.02 -5.07
C GLU A 50 0.88 -2.07 -5.27
N ARG A 51 1.43 -1.22 -6.16
CA ARG A 51 2.87 -1.15 -6.39
C ARG A 51 3.63 -0.78 -5.12
N ARG A 52 3.18 0.26 -4.41
CA ARG A 52 3.81 0.69 -3.14
C ARG A 52 3.70 -0.38 -2.07
N LEU A 53 2.56 -1.06 -1.96
CA LEU A 53 2.40 -2.16 -1.02
C LEU A 53 3.35 -3.32 -1.34
N ALA A 54 3.50 -3.70 -2.60
CA ALA A 54 4.43 -4.75 -3.00
C ALA A 54 5.89 -4.37 -2.66
N GLU A 55 6.28 -3.12 -2.91
CA GLU A 55 7.60 -2.58 -2.56
C GLU A 55 7.84 -2.60 -1.04
N GLU A 56 6.91 -2.07 -0.24
CA GLU A 56 7.05 -2.02 1.22
C GLU A 56 7.00 -3.41 1.87
N LEU A 57 6.16 -4.33 1.38
CA LEU A 57 6.15 -5.72 1.83
C LEU A 57 7.46 -6.44 1.48
N GLY A 58 8.02 -6.13 0.31
CA GLY A 58 9.33 -6.63 -0.11
C GLY A 58 10.44 -6.18 0.84
N LYS A 59 10.50 -4.89 1.15
CA LYS A 59 11.46 -4.31 2.11
C LYS A 59 11.31 -4.93 3.50
N LEU A 60 10.08 -4.97 4.02
CA LEU A 60 9.79 -5.55 5.34
C LEU A 60 10.24 -7.01 5.43
N ARG A 61 10.03 -7.81 4.38
CA ARG A 61 10.51 -9.20 4.33
C ARG A 61 12.03 -9.29 4.41
N VAL A 62 12.74 -8.42 3.71
CA VAL A 62 14.21 -8.39 3.72
C VAL A 62 14.73 -7.96 5.10
N GLU A 63 14.17 -6.90 5.66
CA GLU A 63 14.55 -6.40 6.99
C GLU A 63 14.31 -7.46 8.07
N MET A 64 13.14 -8.10 8.09
CA MET A 64 12.85 -9.19 9.02
C MET A 64 13.82 -10.36 8.89
N HIS A 65 14.18 -10.74 7.66
CA HIS A 65 15.14 -11.83 7.44
C HIS A 65 16.53 -11.47 7.97
N ASP A 66 16.98 -10.23 7.73
CA ASP A 66 18.28 -9.74 8.21
C ASP A 66 18.33 -9.63 9.74
N GLU A 67 17.28 -9.09 10.37
CA GLU A 67 17.18 -9.01 11.84
C GLU A 67 17.17 -10.40 12.49
N LEU A 68 16.41 -11.35 11.94
CA LEU A 68 16.44 -12.74 12.42
C LEU A 68 17.80 -13.39 12.24
N GLY A 69 18.48 -13.11 11.12
CA GLY A 69 19.85 -13.57 10.86
C GLY A 69 20.83 -13.05 11.91
N LYS A 70 20.77 -11.75 12.21
CA LYS A 70 21.58 -11.09 13.25
C LYS A 70 21.31 -11.68 14.62
N LEU A 71 20.05 -11.81 15.03
CA LEU A 71 19.67 -12.38 16.31
C LEU A 71 20.18 -13.83 16.44
N ARG A 72 20.04 -14.64 15.39
CA ARG A 72 20.57 -16.01 15.36
C ARG A 72 22.09 -16.03 15.52
N ALA A 73 22.81 -15.15 14.83
CA ALA A 73 24.26 -15.05 14.93
C ALA A 73 24.71 -14.63 16.34
N GLU A 74 24.03 -13.67 16.95
CA GLU A 74 24.28 -13.24 18.34
C GLU A 74 24.04 -14.36 19.34
N ILE A 75 22.92 -15.08 19.22
CA ILE A 75 22.61 -16.23 20.08
C ILE A 75 23.70 -17.29 19.96
N ILE A 76 24.13 -17.62 18.74
CA ILE A 76 25.21 -18.59 18.51
C ILE A 76 26.51 -18.11 19.17
N LYS A 77 26.88 -16.83 18.99
CA LYS A 77 28.08 -16.24 19.61
C LYS A 77 28.06 -16.37 21.14
N TRP A 78 26.92 -16.06 21.76
CA TRP A 78 26.78 -16.17 23.22
C TRP A 78 26.78 -17.62 23.69
N MET A 79 26.17 -18.54 22.93
CA MET A 79 26.26 -19.97 23.19
C MET A 79 27.71 -20.44 23.21
N PHE A 80 28.52 -20.05 22.23
CA PHE A 80 29.93 -20.43 22.18
C PHE A 80 30.73 -19.89 23.38
N LEU A 81 30.55 -18.62 23.74
CA LEU A 81 31.22 -18.03 24.91
C LEU A 81 30.83 -18.77 26.19
N PHE A 82 29.55 -19.05 26.35
CA PHE A 82 29.04 -19.81 27.48
C PHE A 82 29.64 -21.22 27.53
N TRP A 83 29.60 -21.96 26.41
CA TRP A 83 30.13 -23.32 26.31
C TRP A 83 31.64 -23.38 26.54
N LEU A 84 32.40 -22.41 26.05
CA LEU A 84 33.84 -22.31 26.30
C LEU A 84 34.12 -22.15 27.80
N GLY A 85 33.35 -21.30 28.48
CA GLY A 85 33.43 -21.13 29.93
C GLY A 85 33.09 -22.41 30.70
N GLN A 86 31.97 -23.08 30.34
CA GLN A 86 31.59 -24.36 30.93
C GLN A 86 32.66 -25.43 30.73
N ALA A 87 33.20 -25.57 29.52
CA ALA A 87 34.26 -26.53 29.22
C ALA A 87 35.53 -26.28 30.05
N ALA A 88 35.92 -25.02 30.24
CA ALA A 88 37.06 -24.65 31.09
C ALA A 88 36.84 -25.03 32.56
N VAL A 89 35.63 -24.80 33.09
CA VAL A 89 35.27 -25.19 34.47
C VAL A 89 35.30 -26.71 34.64
N VAL A 90 34.68 -27.45 33.73
CA VAL A 90 34.67 -28.93 33.75
C VAL A 90 36.09 -29.49 33.65
N LEU A 91 36.91 -28.96 32.74
CA LEU A 91 38.31 -29.36 32.59
C LEU A 91 39.12 -29.06 33.86
N GLY A 92 38.92 -27.90 34.48
CA GLY A 92 39.58 -27.52 35.73
C GLY A 92 39.19 -28.45 36.89
N LEU A 93 37.92 -28.83 37.00
CA LEU A 93 37.47 -29.82 37.98
C LEU A 93 38.09 -31.20 37.69
N PHE A 94 38.08 -31.64 36.43
CA PHE A 94 38.65 -32.93 36.04
C PHE A 94 40.15 -33.03 36.37
N LEU A 95 40.92 -31.95 36.16
CA LEU A 95 42.33 -31.89 36.53
C LEU A 95 42.55 -31.84 38.06
N LYS A 96 41.62 -31.28 38.83
CA LYS A 96 41.72 -31.21 40.29
C LYS A 96 41.39 -32.55 40.98
N PHE A 97 40.53 -33.37 40.37
CA PHE A 97 40.09 -34.66 40.91
C PHE A 97 40.86 -35.88 40.35
N ARG A 98 41.94 -35.65 39.58
CA ARG A 98 42.87 -36.67 39.08
C ARG A 98 44.21 -36.55 39.77
#